data_AF-A0A0Q5EEG3-F1
#
_entry.id   AF-A0A0Q5EEG3-F1
#
_cell.length_a   1.000
_cell.length_b   1.000
_cell.length_c   1.000
_cell.angle_alpha   90.00
_cell.angle_beta   90.00
_cell.angle_gamma   90.00
#
_symmetry.space_group_name_H-M   'P 1'
#
loop_
_entity.id
_entity.type
_entity.pdbx_description
1 polymer ?
#
loop_
_entity_poly.entity_id
_entity_poly.type
_entity_poly.pdbx_seq_one_letter_code
_entity_poly.pdbx_strand_id
1 'polypeptide(L)'
;MNAPIEPHRFTLEPFEAHRFANLCGQFDEHLRLIEQRMDIEIRNRGNQFELIGDASLTASAENLLRRLYRETKAADLTPDMVHLFLLETGEQQDPVSEASVALRTKKGMIRPRGLNQQRYVKAVLGNDINFGIGPAGTGKTWLAVACAVDALEREQIRRILLVRPAVEAGEKLGFLPGDLAQKIDPYLRPLYDALYEMLGFEYVAKLIEKQVIEIAPLAYMRGRTLNNSFIILDESQNTTVEQMKMFLTRIGFGSTAVITGDITQVDLPRGTKSGLAHVIDVLKDVPGISFTHFQPKDVVRHPLVQRIVEAYERFEARPEEGNRNA
;
A
#
# COMPACT_ATOMS: atom_id res chain seq x y z
N MET A 1 -0.43 9.82 -43.16
CA MET A 1 0.97 9.55 -43.54
C MET A 1 1.51 8.56 -42.53
N ASN A 2 1.48 7.27 -42.86
CA ASN A 2 2.01 6.23 -41.96
C ASN A 2 3.53 6.28 -42.06
N ALA A 3 4.19 6.80 -41.02
CA ALA A 3 5.62 6.62 -40.87
C ALA A 3 5.90 5.10 -40.90
N PRO A 4 6.95 4.64 -41.59
CA PRO A 4 7.32 3.23 -41.52
C PRO A 4 7.65 2.89 -40.06
N ILE A 5 6.92 1.92 -39.50
CA ILE A 5 7.24 1.37 -38.18
C ILE A 5 8.56 0.61 -38.36
N GLU A 6 9.68 1.22 -37.99
CA GLU A 6 10.96 0.54 -38.03
C GLU A 6 10.96 -0.59 -36.99
N PRO A 7 11.30 -1.83 -37.40
CA PRO A 7 11.34 -2.95 -36.48
C PRO A 7 12.48 -2.77 -35.48
N HIS A 8 12.16 -2.84 -34.19
CA HIS A 8 13.15 -2.77 -33.12
C HIS A 8 13.80 -4.14 -32.90
N ARG A 9 15.10 -4.24 -33.19
CA ARG A 9 15.82 -5.52 -33.21
C ARG A 9 16.84 -5.61 -32.09
N PHE A 10 16.86 -6.74 -31.40
CA PHE A 10 17.85 -6.99 -30.36
C PHE A 10 18.17 -8.49 -30.25
N THR A 11 19.26 -8.79 -29.54
CA THR A 11 19.71 -10.17 -29.28
C THR A 11 19.82 -10.42 -27.78
N LEU A 12 19.32 -11.58 -27.33
CA LEU A 12 19.48 -12.06 -25.97
C LEU A 12 20.77 -12.88 -25.83
N GLU A 13 21.67 -12.43 -24.97
CA GLU A 13 22.92 -13.11 -24.66
C GLU A 13 23.13 -13.24 -23.15
N PRO A 14 23.79 -14.31 -22.67
CA PRO A 14 24.26 -15.48 -23.43
C PRO A 14 23.10 -16.39 -23.86
N PHE A 15 23.21 -17.09 -25.00
CA PHE A 15 22.18 -18.02 -25.47
C PHE A 15 22.27 -19.37 -24.78
N GLU A 16 21.19 -19.75 -24.07
CA GLU A 16 21.04 -21.06 -23.44
C GLU A 16 19.67 -21.64 -23.81
N ALA A 17 19.66 -22.78 -24.53
CA ALA A 17 18.44 -23.34 -25.13
C ALA A 17 17.32 -23.62 -24.12
N HIS A 18 17.66 -24.13 -22.93
CA HIS A 18 16.67 -24.39 -21.86
C HIS A 18 16.02 -23.10 -21.36
N ARG A 19 16.84 -22.07 -21.07
CA ARG A 19 16.37 -20.77 -20.58
C ARG A 19 15.56 -20.03 -21.64
N PHE A 20 15.93 -20.20 -22.91
CA PHE A 20 15.17 -19.65 -24.02
C PHE A 20 13.79 -20.32 -24.17
N ALA A 21 13.71 -21.64 -24.06
CA ALA A 21 12.43 -22.36 -24.08
C ALA A 21 11.53 -21.94 -22.90
N ASN A 22 12.12 -21.80 -21.71
CA ASN A 22 11.46 -21.29 -20.50
C ASN A 22 10.93 -19.84 -20.70
N LEU A 23 11.72 -18.95 -21.32
CA LEU A 23 11.28 -17.60 -21.66
C LEU A 23 10.06 -17.60 -22.60
N CYS A 24 10.05 -18.45 -23.62
CA CYS A 24 8.94 -18.51 -24.58
C CYS A 24 7.68 -19.12 -23.96
N GLY A 25 7.84 -20.05 -23.02
CA GLY A 25 6.74 -20.82 -22.43
C GLY A 25 6.22 -21.90 -23.39
N GLN A 26 5.20 -22.64 -22.97
CA GLN A 26 4.63 -23.70 -23.81
C GLN A 26 3.94 -23.08 -25.04
N PHE A 27 4.32 -23.50 -26.25
CA PHE A 27 3.76 -22.97 -27.51
C PHE A 27 3.81 -21.43 -27.63
N ASP A 28 4.88 -20.81 -27.11
CA ASP A 28 5.10 -19.35 -27.10
C ASP A 28 4.06 -18.57 -26.28
N GLU A 29 3.41 -19.20 -25.30
CA GLU A 29 2.36 -18.57 -24.47
C GLU A 29 2.81 -17.28 -23.78
N HIS A 30 4.07 -17.22 -23.32
CA HIS A 30 4.59 -16.02 -22.65
C HIS A 30 4.77 -14.86 -23.63
N LEU A 31 5.25 -15.13 -24.84
CA LEU A 31 5.42 -14.10 -25.87
C LEU A 31 4.06 -13.56 -26.31
N ARG A 32 3.08 -14.43 -26.54
CA ARG A 32 1.70 -14.02 -26.88
C ARG A 32 1.04 -13.18 -25.80
N LEU A 33 1.31 -13.49 -24.52
CA LEU A 33 0.81 -12.71 -23.39
C LEU A 33 1.39 -11.29 -23.39
N ILE A 34 2.68 -11.14 -23.73
CA ILE A 34 3.35 -9.84 -23.84
C ILE A 34 2.80 -9.06 -25.03
N GLU A 35 2.65 -9.70 -26.20
CA GLU A 35 2.05 -9.10 -27.41
C GLU A 35 0.66 -8.52 -27.12
N GLN A 36 -0.23 -9.33 -26.52
CA GLN A 36 -1.60 -8.91 -26.20
C GLN A 36 -1.67 -7.75 -25.21
N ARG A 37 -0.73 -7.66 -24.27
CA ARG A 37 -0.75 -6.65 -23.21
C ARG A 37 -0.09 -5.35 -23.60
N MET A 38 0.92 -5.40 -24.46
CA MET A 38 1.68 -4.22 -24.87
C MET A 38 1.26 -3.72 -26.26
N ASP A 39 0.33 -4.39 -26.93
CA ASP A 39 -0.16 -4.04 -28.29
C ASP A 39 0.99 -3.93 -29.31
N ILE A 40 1.88 -4.94 -29.28
CA ILE A 40 3.02 -5.09 -30.19
C ILE A 40 3.04 -6.49 -30.82
N GLU A 41 3.77 -6.64 -31.92
CA GLU A 41 4.08 -7.94 -32.53
C GLU A 41 5.53 -8.34 -32.20
N ILE A 42 5.74 -9.58 -31.75
CA ILE A 42 7.04 -10.15 -31.38
C ILE A 42 7.37 -11.28 -32.35
N ARG A 43 8.47 -11.13 -33.09
CA ARG A 43 9.05 -12.19 -33.92
C ARG A 43 10.40 -12.60 -33.37
N ASN A 44 10.67 -13.90 -33.34
CA ASN A 44 11.95 -14.42 -32.90
C ASN A 44 12.52 -15.47 -33.86
N ARG A 45 13.85 -15.49 -33.98
CA ARG A 45 14.63 -16.55 -34.64
C ARG A 45 15.76 -16.94 -33.69
N GLY A 46 15.49 -17.93 -32.83
CA GLY A 46 16.38 -18.22 -31.71
C GLY A 46 16.47 -17.01 -30.77
N ASN A 47 17.66 -16.61 -30.36
CA ASN A 47 17.87 -15.48 -29.47
C ASN A 47 17.79 -14.09 -30.13
N GLN A 48 17.50 -14.01 -31.42
CA GLN A 48 17.28 -12.76 -32.14
C GLN A 48 15.79 -12.41 -32.13
N PHE A 49 15.46 -11.24 -31.60
CA PHE A 49 14.10 -10.72 -31.50
C PHE A 49 13.93 -9.50 -32.40
N GLU A 50 12.75 -9.42 -32.99
CA GLU A 50 12.26 -8.31 -33.80
C GLU A 50 10.89 -7.90 -33.25
N LEU A 51 10.80 -6.69 -32.72
CA LEU A 51 9.57 -6.11 -32.15
C LEU A 51 9.00 -5.06 -33.10
N ILE A 52 7.71 -5.14 -33.38
CA ILE A 52 7.02 -4.24 -34.30
C ILE A 52 5.87 -3.57 -33.53
N GLY A 53 5.89 -2.24 -33.46
CA GLY A 53 4.92 -1.45 -32.70
C GLY A 53 5.43 -0.04 -32.43
N ASP A 54 4.79 0.68 -31.51
CA ASP A 54 5.25 2.00 -31.09
C ASP A 54 6.67 1.92 -30.50
N ALA A 55 7.52 2.92 -30.78
CA ALA A 55 8.92 2.95 -30.34
C ALA A 55 9.06 2.90 -28.80
N SER A 56 8.13 3.51 -28.06
CA SER A 56 8.13 3.48 -26.60
C SER A 56 7.72 2.12 -26.04
N LEU A 57 6.75 1.45 -26.69
CA LEU A 57 6.25 0.14 -26.29
C LEU A 57 7.24 -0.97 -26.62
N THR A 58 7.87 -0.91 -27.80
CA THR A 58 8.91 -1.85 -28.24
C THR A 58 10.16 -1.77 -27.36
N ALA A 59 10.59 -0.57 -26.96
CA ALA A 59 11.70 -0.40 -26.00
C ALA A 59 11.37 -0.99 -24.62
N SER A 60 10.14 -0.76 -24.12
CA SER A 60 9.67 -1.34 -22.86
C SER A 60 9.58 -2.87 -22.94
N ALA A 61 9.14 -3.41 -24.06
CA ALA A 61 9.07 -4.85 -24.29
C ALA A 61 10.44 -5.52 -24.38
N GLU A 62 11.45 -4.87 -24.99
CA GLU A 62 12.84 -5.36 -24.93
C GLU A 62 13.31 -5.46 -23.46
N ASN A 63 13.11 -4.41 -22.67
CA ASN A 63 13.52 -4.38 -21.27
C ASN A 63 12.86 -5.50 -20.47
N LEU A 64 11.57 -5.73 -20.70
CA LEU A 64 10.81 -6.83 -20.12
C LEU A 64 11.38 -8.20 -20.51
N LEU A 65 11.60 -8.44 -21.81
CA LEU A 65 12.15 -9.71 -22.31
C LEU A 65 13.54 -9.99 -21.73
N ARG A 66 14.40 -8.97 -21.62
CA ARG A 66 15.72 -9.09 -20.95
C ARG A 66 15.60 -9.36 -19.46
N ARG A 67 14.58 -8.83 -18.79
CA ARG A 67 14.33 -9.05 -17.37
C ARG A 67 13.82 -10.47 -17.12
N LEU A 68 12.80 -10.91 -17.85
CA LEU A 68 12.30 -12.28 -17.81
C LEU A 68 13.41 -13.28 -18.10
N TYR A 69 14.26 -13.02 -19.11
CA TYR A 69 15.40 -13.87 -19.39
C TYR A 69 16.40 -13.97 -18.23
N ARG A 70 16.57 -12.93 -17.41
CA ARG A 70 17.42 -13.00 -16.20
C ARG A 70 16.79 -13.88 -15.12
N GLU A 71 15.48 -13.80 -14.94
CA GLU A 71 14.75 -14.60 -13.94
C GLU A 71 14.78 -16.11 -14.22
N THR A 72 14.87 -16.50 -15.50
CA THR A 72 15.07 -17.93 -15.88
C THR A 72 16.33 -18.56 -15.27
N LYS A 73 17.26 -17.77 -14.70
CA LYS A 73 18.41 -18.30 -13.96
C LYS A 73 18.05 -18.86 -12.59
N ALA A 74 17.00 -18.33 -11.96
CA ALA A 74 16.62 -18.64 -10.58
C ALA A 74 15.44 -19.62 -10.51
N ALA A 75 14.48 -19.53 -11.44
CA ALA A 75 13.29 -20.36 -11.45
C ALA A 75 12.69 -20.51 -12.86
N ASP A 76 11.78 -21.47 -13.01
CA ASP A 76 10.93 -21.56 -14.21
C ASP A 76 9.86 -20.47 -14.21
N LEU A 77 9.69 -19.83 -15.37
CA LEU A 77 8.68 -18.80 -15.56
C LEU A 77 7.32 -19.46 -15.70
N THR A 78 6.35 -18.92 -14.97
CA THR A 78 4.93 -19.26 -15.14
C THR A 78 4.18 -18.09 -15.78
N PRO A 79 3.02 -18.34 -16.42
CA PRO A 79 2.19 -17.26 -16.97
C PRO A 79 1.84 -16.17 -15.95
N ASP A 80 1.61 -16.55 -14.68
CA ASP A 80 1.35 -15.61 -13.58
C ASP A 80 2.56 -14.70 -13.28
N MET A 81 3.79 -15.23 -13.35
CA MET A 81 4.99 -14.43 -13.19
C MET A 81 5.13 -13.44 -14.35
N VAL A 82 4.96 -13.88 -15.59
CA VAL A 82 5.03 -13.00 -16.76
C VAL A 82 3.97 -11.89 -16.66
N HIS A 83 2.77 -12.23 -16.19
CA HIS A 83 1.72 -11.25 -15.95
C HIS A 83 2.13 -10.20 -14.90
N LEU A 84 2.78 -10.62 -13.80
CA LEU A 84 3.31 -9.72 -12.78
C LEU A 84 4.35 -8.76 -13.35
N PHE A 85 5.31 -9.26 -14.13
CA PHE A 85 6.32 -8.42 -14.77
C PHE A 85 5.71 -7.41 -15.77
N LEU A 86 4.66 -7.81 -16.50
CA LEU A 86 3.94 -6.90 -17.40
C LEU A 86 3.27 -5.74 -16.65
N LEU A 87 2.68 -6.00 -15.48
CA LEU A 87 2.11 -4.95 -14.62
C LEU A 87 3.19 -3.97 -14.14
N GLU A 88 4.39 -4.47 -13.83
CA GLU A 88 5.52 -3.62 -13.44
C GLU A 88 6.08 -2.78 -14.61
N THR A 89 5.88 -3.22 -15.86
CA THR A 89 6.42 -2.55 -17.06
C THR A 89 5.52 -1.39 -17.53
N GLY A 90 4.20 -1.50 -17.33
CA GLY A 90 3.23 -0.45 -17.67
C GLY A 90 3.31 0.82 -16.81
N GLU A 91 4.03 0.77 -15.69
CA GLU A 91 4.21 1.91 -14.77
C GLU A 91 5.59 2.59 -14.89
N GLN A 92 6.42 2.21 -15.88
CA GLN A 92 7.78 2.73 -16.04
C GLN A 92 7.91 3.81 -17.13
N GLN A 93 7.55 5.04 -16.77
CA GLN A 93 8.35 6.21 -17.13
C GLN A 93 8.84 6.86 -15.83
N ASP A 94 9.90 6.29 -15.26
CA ASP A 94 10.85 7.01 -14.38
C ASP A 94 12.11 6.14 -14.21
N PRO A 95 13.31 6.63 -14.60
CA PRO A 95 14.53 5.86 -14.52
C PRO A 95 15.20 6.08 -13.17
N VAL A 96 14.76 5.36 -12.13
CA VAL A 96 15.64 5.06 -10.99
C VAL A 96 15.35 3.64 -10.54
N SER A 97 16.39 2.80 -10.58
CA SER A 97 16.44 1.51 -9.90
C SER A 97 16.18 1.73 -8.41
N GLU A 98 14.91 1.66 -8.05
CA GLU A 98 14.47 1.78 -6.68
C GLU A 98 14.43 0.37 -6.10
N ALA A 99 15.46 0.01 -5.33
CA ALA A 99 15.52 -1.24 -4.59
C ALA A 99 14.17 -1.52 -3.91
N SER A 100 13.61 -2.70 -4.16
CA SER A 100 12.33 -3.11 -3.55
C SER A 100 12.47 -3.02 -2.04
N VAL A 101 11.72 -2.12 -1.41
CA VAL A 101 11.76 -1.99 0.05
C VAL A 101 11.13 -3.23 0.65
N ALA A 102 11.85 -3.91 1.54
CA ALA A 102 11.36 -5.08 2.23
C ALA A 102 11.46 -4.84 3.74
N LEU A 103 10.33 -5.01 4.42
CA LEU A 103 10.19 -4.85 5.87
C LEU A 103 10.38 -6.23 6.51
N ARG A 104 11.20 -6.30 7.55
CA ARG A 104 11.47 -7.54 8.28
C ARG A 104 10.53 -7.63 9.47
N THR A 105 9.89 -8.79 9.62
CA THR A 105 9.13 -9.14 10.81
C THR A 105 9.58 -10.50 11.32
N LYS A 106 9.14 -10.85 12.53
CA LYS A 106 9.42 -12.17 13.10
C LYS A 106 8.84 -13.32 12.26
N LYS A 107 7.71 -13.09 11.57
CA LYS A 107 7.06 -14.10 10.73
C LYS A 107 7.50 -14.09 9.25
N GLY A 108 8.33 -13.14 8.81
CA GLY A 108 8.87 -13.13 7.45
C GLY A 108 9.16 -11.74 6.90
N MET A 109 9.41 -11.66 5.60
CA MET A 109 9.57 -10.38 4.91
C MET A 109 8.25 -9.91 4.33
N ILE A 110 7.89 -8.67 4.60
CA ILE A 110 6.75 -7.98 4.02
C ILE A 110 7.24 -7.10 2.88
N ARG A 111 6.64 -7.25 1.70
CA ARG A 111 6.92 -6.40 0.53
C ARG A 111 5.65 -5.64 0.12
N PRO A 112 5.72 -4.30 -0.03
CA PRO A 112 4.65 -3.53 -0.66
C PRO A 112 4.45 -4.00 -2.10
N ARG A 113 3.19 -4.14 -2.52
CA ARG A 113 2.82 -4.78 -3.79
C ARG A 113 2.72 -3.79 -4.96
N GLY A 114 2.39 -2.52 -4.68
CA GLY A 114 2.26 -1.47 -5.70
C GLY A 114 3.29 -0.34 -5.54
N LEU A 115 3.50 0.44 -6.59
CA LEU A 115 4.43 1.58 -6.57
C LEU A 115 4.06 2.61 -5.50
N ASN A 116 2.76 2.91 -5.34
CA ASN A 116 2.32 3.88 -4.34
C ASN A 116 2.56 3.38 -2.90
N GLN A 117 2.39 2.08 -2.67
CA GLN A 117 2.76 1.44 -1.39
C GLN A 117 4.27 1.46 -1.16
N GLN A 118 5.08 1.26 -2.19
CA GLN A 118 6.54 1.37 -2.10
C GLN A 118 6.96 2.81 -1.73
N ARG A 119 6.40 3.81 -2.41
CA ARG A 119 6.62 5.23 -2.12
C ARG A 119 6.20 5.57 -0.68
N TYR A 120 5.05 5.09 -0.24
CA TYR A 120 4.58 5.27 1.14
C TYR A 120 5.55 4.72 2.17
N VAL A 121 5.99 3.46 2.00
CA VAL A 121 6.93 2.83 2.94
C VAL A 121 8.26 3.59 2.95
N LYS A 122 8.77 4.01 1.79
CA LYS A 122 9.99 4.83 1.72
C LYS A 122 9.85 6.15 2.44
N ALA A 123 8.72 6.82 2.24
CA ALA A 123 8.43 8.08 2.91
C ALA A 123 8.45 7.90 4.43
N VAL A 124 7.80 6.84 4.94
CA VAL A 124 7.77 6.49 6.36
C VAL A 124 9.17 6.21 6.93
N LEU A 125 10.04 5.55 6.18
CA LEU A 125 11.42 5.28 6.60
C LEU A 125 12.34 6.52 6.56
N GLY A 126 11.98 7.55 5.78
CA GLY A 126 12.80 8.73 5.54
C GLY A 126 12.34 10.01 6.25
N ASN A 127 11.13 10.05 6.80
CA ASN A 127 10.55 11.24 7.41
C ASN A 127 10.00 10.95 8.82
N ASP A 128 10.02 11.96 9.67
CA ASP A 128 9.53 11.85 11.05
C ASP A 128 8.00 11.87 11.13
N ILE A 129 7.32 12.55 10.19
CA ILE A 129 5.85 12.63 10.16
C ILE A 129 5.34 12.26 8.78
N ASN A 130 4.40 11.33 8.72
CA ASN A 130 3.93 10.74 7.48
C ASN A 130 2.41 10.63 7.46
N PHE A 131 1.78 11.11 6.41
CA PHE A 131 0.33 11.02 6.20
C PHE A 131 0.02 10.00 5.11
N GLY A 132 -0.69 8.94 5.47
CA GLY A 132 -1.25 7.96 4.53
C GLY A 132 -2.74 8.18 4.36
N ILE A 133 -3.17 8.76 3.24
CA ILE A 133 -4.55 9.21 3.03
C ILE A 133 -5.16 8.43 1.89
N GLY A 134 -6.33 7.81 2.09
CA GLY A 134 -7.09 7.21 1.01
C GLY A 134 -7.98 6.05 1.44
N PRO A 135 -8.59 5.32 0.49
CA PRO A 135 -9.68 4.41 0.77
C PRO A 135 -9.28 3.19 1.62
N ALA A 136 -10.28 2.54 2.21
CA ALA A 136 -10.11 1.29 2.95
C ALA A 136 -9.63 0.14 2.04
N GLY A 137 -8.69 -0.66 2.52
CA GLY A 137 -8.10 -1.78 1.77
C GLY A 137 -6.90 -1.42 0.87
N THR A 138 -6.42 -0.18 0.92
CA THR A 138 -5.19 0.26 0.22
C THR A 138 -3.89 -0.14 0.93
N GLY A 139 -4.01 -0.67 2.17
CA GLY A 139 -2.88 -1.13 2.98
C GLY A 139 -2.20 -0.03 3.80
N LYS A 140 -2.69 1.22 3.80
CA LYS A 140 -2.08 2.36 4.52
C LYS A 140 -1.77 2.08 6.01
N THR A 141 -2.74 1.55 6.75
CA THR A 141 -2.60 1.26 8.18
C THR A 141 -1.76 -0.01 8.40
N TRP A 142 -1.99 -1.06 7.61
CA TRP A 142 -1.24 -2.31 7.72
C TRP A 142 0.25 -2.12 7.41
N LEU A 143 0.60 -1.35 6.38
CA LEU A 143 1.98 -1.01 6.05
C LEU A 143 2.63 -0.11 7.12
N ALA A 144 1.87 0.79 7.74
CA ALA A 144 2.37 1.58 8.88
C ALA A 144 2.76 0.68 10.05
N VAL A 145 1.91 -0.30 10.39
CA VAL A 145 2.21 -1.30 11.42
C VAL A 145 3.43 -2.14 11.04
N ALA A 146 3.57 -2.53 9.77
CA ALA A 146 4.74 -3.25 9.29
C ALA A 146 6.03 -2.45 9.45
N CYS A 147 6.01 -1.13 9.16
CA CYS A 147 7.14 -0.25 9.38
C CYS A 147 7.48 -0.13 10.88
N ALA A 148 6.47 -0.01 11.74
CA ALA A 148 6.66 0.06 13.19
C ALA A 148 7.31 -1.22 13.74
N VAL A 149 6.85 -2.38 13.28
CA VAL A 149 7.41 -3.68 13.66
C VAL A 149 8.85 -3.83 13.17
N ASP A 150 9.15 -3.49 11.92
CA ASP A 150 10.52 -3.53 11.39
C ASP A 150 11.46 -2.61 12.19
N ALA A 151 11.03 -1.39 12.51
CA ALA A 151 11.81 -0.45 13.33
C ALA A 151 12.04 -0.96 14.76
N LEU A 152 11.06 -1.65 15.36
CA LEU A 152 11.18 -2.27 16.68
C LEU A 152 12.15 -3.46 16.66
N GLU A 153 12.03 -4.35 15.68
CA GLU A 153 12.90 -5.52 15.51
C GLU A 153 14.35 -5.13 15.19
N ARG A 154 14.56 -3.96 14.58
CA ARG A 154 15.89 -3.36 14.32
C ARG A 154 16.41 -2.52 15.49
N GLU A 155 15.71 -2.49 16.61
CA GLU A 155 16.06 -1.71 17.82
C GLU A 155 16.21 -0.19 17.56
N GLN A 156 15.60 0.32 16.49
CA GLN A 156 15.64 1.75 16.14
C GLN A 156 14.71 2.57 17.03
N ILE A 157 13.63 1.94 17.52
CA ILE A 157 12.67 2.51 18.46
C ILE A 157 12.54 1.60 19.69
N ARG A 158 12.06 2.18 20.79
CA ARG A 158 11.84 1.43 22.05
C ARG A 158 10.40 0.98 22.25
N ARG A 159 9.46 1.63 21.57
CA ARG A 159 8.02 1.40 21.76
C ARG A 159 7.19 1.75 20.54
N ILE A 160 6.09 1.04 20.36
CA ILE A 160 5.04 1.32 19.37
C ILE A 160 3.82 1.86 20.12
N LEU A 161 3.28 3.00 19.68
CA LEU A 161 2.03 3.56 20.20
C LEU A 161 0.97 3.53 19.11
N LEU A 162 -0.11 2.80 19.35
CA LEU A 162 -1.28 2.73 18.48
C LEU A 162 -2.37 3.62 19.05
N VAL A 163 -2.76 4.63 18.29
CA VAL A 163 -3.68 5.68 18.71
C VAL A 163 -4.86 5.76 17.75
N ARG A 164 -6.07 5.84 18.29
CA ARG A 164 -7.30 6.04 17.52
C ARG A 164 -8.17 7.09 18.20
N PRO A 165 -8.81 8.03 17.49
CA PRO A 165 -9.78 8.93 18.08
C PRO A 165 -11.04 8.15 18.50
N ALA A 166 -11.62 8.51 19.64
CA ALA A 166 -12.90 7.96 20.05
C ALA A 166 -14.01 8.72 19.31
N VAL A 167 -14.62 8.08 18.31
CA VAL A 167 -15.77 8.61 17.59
C VAL A 167 -16.85 7.54 17.53
N GLU A 168 -18.08 7.95 17.79
CA GLU A 168 -19.29 7.13 17.73
C GLU A 168 -19.66 6.91 16.26
N ALA A 169 -19.02 5.95 15.60
CA ALA A 169 -19.35 5.60 14.22
C ALA A 169 -20.68 4.83 14.18
N GLY A 170 -21.78 5.52 13.90
CA GLY A 170 -23.08 4.91 13.60
C GLY A 170 -23.84 4.26 14.78
N GLU A 171 -23.17 3.91 15.86
CA GLU A 171 -23.76 3.43 17.11
C GLU A 171 -23.33 4.35 18.26
N LYS A 172 -24.28 4.79 19.10
CA LYS A 172 -23.95 5.55 20.32
C LYS A 172 -22.99 4.71 21.15
N LEU A 173 -21.88 5.27 21.65
CA LEU A 173 -20.98 4.55 22.57
C LEU A 173 -21.70 4.14 23.87
N GLY A 174 -22.89 4.69 24.10
CA GLY A 174 -23.85 4.19 25.07
C GLY A 174 -24.36 2.81 24.65
N PHE A 175 -23.88 1.78 25.34
CA PHE A 175 -24.55 0.51 25.71
C PHE A 175 -23.63 -0.73 25.71
N LEU A 176 -22.33 -0.61 25.43
CA LEU A 176 -21.40 -1.69 25.77
C LEU A 176 -21.19 -1.74 27.31
N PRO A 177 -21.59 -2.80 28.02
CA PRO A 177 -21.26 -2.93 29.44
C PRO A 177 -19.75 -3.15 29.58
N GLY A 178 -19.10 -2.46 30.52
CA GLY A 178 -17.65 -2.59 30.75
C GLY A 178 -16.91 -1.29 31.01
N ASP A 179 -15.62 -1.40 31.30
CA ASP A 179 -14.72 -0.25 31.44
C ASP A 179 -14.45 0.44 30.08
N LEU A 180 -13.84 1.62 30.11
CA LEU A 180 -13.56 2.40 28.89
C LEU A 180 -12.69 1.62 27.88
N ALA A 181 -11.83 0.72 28.36
CA ALA A 181 -10.97 -0.09 27.50
C ALA A 181 -11.78 -1.15 26.73
N GLN A 182 -12.70 -1.84 27.40
CA GLN A 182 -13.60 -2.84 26.80
C GLN A 182 -14.52 -2.24 25.72
N LYS A 183 -14.86 -0.96 25.84
CA LYS A 183 -15.68 -0.24 24.85
C LYS A 183 -14.92 0.15 23.59
N ILE A 184 -13.62 0.34 23.69
CA ILE A 184 -12.77 0.82 22.59
C ILE A 184 -12.09 -0.36 21.88
N ASP A 185 -11.95 -1.51 22.54
CA ASP A 185 -11.32 -2.73 22.02
C ASP A 185 -11.82 -3.17 20.63
N PRO A 186 -13.14 -3.16 20.31
CA PRO A 186 -13.62 -3.54 18.98
C PRO A 186 -13.05 -2.67 17.85
N TYR A 187 -12.86 -1.38 18.10
CA TYR A 187 -12.33 -0.42 17.12
C TYR A 187 -10.82 -0.53 16.94
N LEU A 188 -10.13 -1.17 17.89
CA LEU A 188 -8.68 -1.36 17.86
C LEU A 188 -8.31 -2.74 17.29
N ARG A 189 -9.28 -3.65 17.15
CA ARG A 189 -9.08 -5.03 16.66
C ARG A 189 -8.30 -5.12 15.34
N PRO A 190 -8.56 -4.30 14.31
CA PRO A 190 -7.77 -4.36 13.08
C PRO A 190 -6.26 -4.13 13.28
N LEU A 191 -5.87 -3.32 14.27
CA LEU A 191 -4.47 -3.09 14.61
C LEU A 191 -3.86 -4.28 15.35
N TYR A 192 -4.62 -4.91 16.25
CA TYR A 192 -4.22 -6.16 16.90
C TYR A 192 -3.99 -7.27 15.89
N ASP A 193 -4.91 -7.45 14.95
CA ASP A 193 -4.81 -8.49 13.92
C ASP A 193 -3.54 -8.31 13.07
N ALA A 194 -3.22 -7.08 12.67
CA ALA A 194 -1.98 -6.78 11.95
C ALA A 194 -0.72 -7.12 12.78
N LEU A 195 -0.70 -6.76 14.07
CA LEU A 195 0.42 -7.12 14.96
C LEU A 195 0.54 -8.64 15.12
N TYR A 196 -0.56 -9.35 15.33
CA TYR A 196 -0.57 -10.81 15.48
C TYR A 196 -0.11 -11.52 14.21
N GLU A 197 -0.47 -11.01 13.04
CA GLU A 197 0.03 -11.49 11.76
C GLU A 197 1.56 -11.39 11.70
N MET A 198 2.14 -10.26 12.10
CA MET A 198 3.57 -9.97 11.94
C MET A 198 4.49 -10.56 13.02
N LEU A 199 4.01 -10.60 14.26
CA LEU A 199 4.81 -10.94 15.44
C LEU A 199 4.36 -12.23 16.15
N GLY A 200 3.11 -12.63 15.94
CA GLY A 200 2.48 -13.76 16.63
C GLY A 200 1.83 -13.37 17.95
N PHE A 201 0.73 -14.04 18.27
CA PHE A 201 -0.16 -13.71 19.38
C PHE A 201 0.55 -13.64 20.74
N GLU A 202 1.26 -14.70 21.12
CA GLU A 202 1.96 -14.77 22.43
C GLU A 202 3.01 -13.68 22.60
N TYR A 203 3.72 -13.34 21.52
CA TYR A 203 4.77 -12.34 21.56
C TYR A 203 4.19 -10.94 21.69
N VAL A 204 3.14 -10.62 20.93
CA VAL A 204 2.43 -9.34 21.04
C VAL A 204 1.85 -9.16 22.45
N ALA A 205 1.22 -10.19 23.02
CA ALA A 205 0.70 -10.13 24.39
C ALA A 205 1.79 -9.76 25.41
N LYS A 206 2.98 -10.37 25.31
CA LYS A 206 4.14 -10.04 26.15
C LYS A 206 4.64 -8.61 25.95
N LEU A 207 4.65 -8.11 24.72
CA LEU A 207 5.07 -6.73 24.42
C LEU A 207 4.07 -5.70 24.96
N ILE A 208 2.77 -6.01 24.93
CA ILE A 208 1.72 -5.18 25.52
C ILE A 208 1.85 -5.15 27.04
N GLU A 209 2.00 -6.31 27.68
CA GLU A 209 2.20 -6.41 29.14
C GLU A 209 3.41 -5.59 29.61
N LYS A 210 4.49 -5.60 28.82
CA LYS A 210 5.70 -4.80 29.07
C LYS A 210 5.59 -3.33 28.66
N GLN A 211 4.44 -2.88 28.13
CA GLN A 211 4.23 -1.53 27.60
C GLN A 211 5.20 -1.14 26.46
N VAL A 212 5.75 -2.13 25.76
CA VAL A 212 6.52 -1.90 24.52
C VAL A 212 5.57 -1.58 23.37
N ILE A 213 4.42 -2.26 23.33
CA ILE A 213 3.30 -1.89 22.46
C ILE A 213 2.21 -1.32 23.35
N GLU A 214 1.87 -0.06 23.15
CA GLU A 214 0.80 0.63 23.87
C GLU A 214 -0.33 0.94 22.90
N ILE A 215 -1.56 0.56 23.27
CA ILE A 215 -2.76 0.95 22.53
C ILE A 215 -3.57 1.89 23.41
N ALA A 216 -3.86 3.09 22.91
CA ALA A 216 -4.49 4.13 23.71
C ALA A 216 -5.42 5.03 22.87
N PRO A 217 -6.50 5.55 23.45
CA PRO A 217 -7.30 6.56 22.77
C PRO A 217 -6.53 7.87 22.64
N LEU A 218 -6.85 8.67 21.61
CA LEU A 218 -6.17 9.93 21.32
C LEU A 218 -6.10 10.89 22.52
N ALA A 219 -7.11 10.91 23.38
CA ALA A 219 -7.15 11.75 24.58
C ALA A 219 -5.95 11.53 25.53
N TYR A 220 -5.38 10.32 25.55
CA TYR A 220 -4.27 9.96 26.44
C TYR A 220 -2.93 10.54 25.97
N MET A 221 -2.88 11.12 24.78
CA MET A 221 -1.68 11.78 24.26
C MET A 221 -1.47 13.17 24.90
N ARG A 222 -2.50 13.74 25.53
CA ARG A 222 -2.43 15.06 26.13
C ARG A 222 -1.37 15.12 27.22
N GLY A 223 -0.49 16.11 27.15
CA GLY A 223 0.58 16.33 28.13
C GLY A 223 1.76 15.36 28.03
N ARG A 224 1.78 14.46 27.03
CA ARG A 224 2.91 13.55 26.81
C ARG A 224 3.93 14.15 25.85
N THR A 225 5.16 13.66 25.95
CA THR A 225 6.17 13.80 24.91
C THR A 225 6.59 12.40 24.47
N LEU A 226 6.47 12.11 23.19
CA LEU A 226 6.62 10.78 22.63
C LEU A 226 8.01 10.65 22.00
N ASN A 227 9.01 10.31 22.82
CA ASN A 227 10.41 10.10 22.37
C ASN A 227 10.69 8.63 22.07
N ASN A 228 11.62 8.35 21.14
CA ASN A 228 12.09 7.00 20.79
C ASN A 228 10.94 6.01 20.48
N SER A 229 9.91 6.50 19.78
CA SER A 229 8.64 5.79 19.59
C SER A 229 8.25 5.75 18.13
N PHE A 230 7.56 4.69 17.72
CA PHE A 230 6.80 4.68 16.48
C PHE A 230 5.32 4.86 16.82
N ILE A 231 4.71 5.96 16.39
CA ILE A 231 3.33 6.31 16.72
C ILE A 231 2.46 6.17 15.48
N ILE A 232 1.36 5.44 15.58
CA ILE A 232 0.36 5.33 14.50
C ILE A 232 -0.93 5.95 15.00
N LEU A 233 -1.37 7.03 14.35
CA LEU A 233 -2.71 7.60 14.55
C LEU A 233 -3.61 7.12 13.41
N ASP A 234 -4.43 6.11 13.69
CA ASP A 234 -5.35 5.56 12.71
C ASP A 234 -6.70 6.29 12.74
N GLU A 235 -7.39 6.28 11.60
CA GLU A 235 -8.72 6.86 11.41
C GLU A 235 -8.75 8.36 11.75
N SER A 236 -7.66 9.03 11.36
CA SER A 236 -7.40 10.43 11.69
C SER A 236 -8.39 11.41 11.04
N GLN A 237 -9.18 10.98 10.04
CA GLN A 237 -10.28 11.79 9.51
C GLN A 237 -11.31 12.15 10.58
N ASN A 238 -11.37 11.32 11.63
CA ASN A 238 -12.24 11.47 12.80
C ASN A 238 -11.60 12.28 13.94
N THR A 239 -10.56 13.06 13.65
CA THR A 239 -9.99 14.04 14.58
C THR A 239 -10.50 15.44 14.29
N THR A 240 -10.65 16.27 15.31
CA THR A 240 -10.82 17.72 15.12
C THR A 240 -9.49 18.40 14.83
N VAL A 241 -9.52 19.65 14.37
CA VAL A 241 -8.31 20.47 14.15
C VAL A 241 -7.48 20.59 15.43
N GLU A 242 -8.14 20.81 16.58
CA GLU A 242 -7.49 20.93 17.89
C GLU A 242 -6.84 19.62 18.31
N GLN A 243 -7.50 18.49 18.06
CA GLN A 243 -6.99 17.16 18.38
C GLN A 243 -5.77 16.80 17.52
N MET A 244 -5.82 17.07 16.20
CA MET A 244 -4.70 16.87 15.30
C MET A 244 -3.50 17.73 15.71
N LYS A 245 -3.72 19.03 15.99
CA LYS A 245 -2.67 19.93 16.48
C LYS A 245 -2.10 19.47 17.83
N MET A 246 -2.97 19.05 18.75
CA MET A 246 -2.55 18.50 20.04
C MET A 246 -1.63 17.31 19.83
N PHE A 247 -2.02 16.35 18.98
CA PHE A 247 -1.26 15.14 18.67
C PHE A 247 0.11 15.43 18.07
N LEU A 248 0.17 16.21 16.99
CA LEU A 248 1.41 16.49 16.27
C LEU A 248 2.45 17.18 17.16
N THR A 249 2.02 18.02 18.10
CA THR A 249 2.92 18.67 19.07
C THR A 249 3.42 17.75 20.19
N ARG A 250 2.99 16.48 20.25
CA ARG A 250 3.52 15.50 21.22
C ARG A 250 4.71 14.70 20.68
N ILE A 251 4.96 14.76 19.37
CA ILE A 251 6.03 13.99 18.73
C ILE A 251 7.38 14.53 19.20
N GLY A 252 8.17 13.65 19.81
CA GLY A 252 9.48 13.97 20.38
C GLY A 252 10.63 13.41 19.54
N PHE A 253 11.85 13.50 20.07
CA PHE A 253 13.06 13.08 19.37
C PHE A 253 13.14 11.56 19.18
N GLY A 254 13.74 11.15 18.07
CA GLY A 254 13.94 9.73 17.73
C GLY A 254 12.62 8.99 17.48
N SER A 255 11.56 9.72 17.14
CA SER A 255 10.24 9.15 16.93
C SER A 255 9.75 9.38 15.51
N THR A 256 9.02 8.41 15.01
CA THR A 256 8.32 8.49 13.73
C THR A 256 6.82 8.41 13.99
N ALA A 257 6.06 9.34 13.43
CA ALA A 257 4.60 9.35 13.47
C ALA A 257 4.02 9.06 12.09
N VAL A 258 3.07 8.15 12.03
CA VAL A 258 2.30 7.81 10.83
C VAL A 258 0.83 8.04 11.11
N ILE A 259 0.22 8.94 10.35
CA ILE A 259 -1.17 9.36 10.48
C ILE A 259 -1.92 8.80 9.29
N THR A 260 -2.86 7.88 9.54
CA THR A 260 -3.65 7.23 8.49
C THR A 260 -5.10 7.66 8.55
N GLY A 261 -5.76 7.78 7.40
CA GLY A 261 -7.18 8.11 7.35
C GLY A 261 -7.77 8.16 5.95
N ASP A 262 -9.07 8.33 5.87
CA ASP A 262 -9.82 8.51 4.62
C ASP A 262 -10.69 9.77 4.73
N ILE A 263 -10.34 10.82 3.98
CA ILE A 263 -11.07 12.09 4.01
C ILE A 263 -12.53 11.99 3.52
N THR A 264 -12.89 10.89 2.87
CA THR A 264 -14.27 10.64 2.40
C THR A 264 -15.16 10.01 3.47
N GLN A 265 -14.58 9.48 4.57
CA GLN A 265 -15.29 8.73 5.63
C GLN A 265 -15.25 9.48 6.97
N VAL A 266 -15.70 10.74 6.98
CA VAL A 266 -15.69 11.58 8.19
C VAL A 266 -16.97 11.33 9.01
N ASP A 267 -16.80 10.77 10.21
CA ASP A 267 -17.87 10.48 11.17
C ASP A 267 -18.07 11.59 12.22
N LEU A 268 -17.44 12.75 12.03
CA LEU A 268 -17.55 13.87 12.96
C LEU A 268 -18.95 14.51 12.94
N PRO A 269 -19.41 15.09 14.06
CA PRO A 269 -20.66 15.82 14.10
C PRO A 269 -20.74 16.91 13.02
N ARG A 270 -21.91 17.05 12.38
CA ARG A 270 -22.14 18.03 11.31
C ARG A 270 -21.64 19.43 11.70
N GLY A 271 -20.86 20.05 10.81
CA GLY A 271 -20.26 21.37 11.01
C GLY A 271 -18.87 21.34 11.66
N THR A 272 -18.42 20.19 12.17
CA THR A 272 -17.04 20.03 12.67
C THR A 272 -16.08 19.80 11.52
N LYS A 273 -15.01 20.61 11.45
CA LYS A 273 -13.95 20.41 10.44
C LYS A 273 -13.03 19.26 10.85
N SER A 274 -12.76 18.36 9.90
CA SER A 274 -11.76 17.30 10.08
C SER A 274 -10.35 17.89 10.19
N GLY A 275 -9.63 17.46 11.22
CA GLY A 275 -8.23 17.79 11.44
C GLY A 275 -7.33 17.25 10.34
N LEU A 276 -7.62 16.06 9.81
CA LEU A 276 -6.86 15.48 8.70
C LEU A 276 -7.00 16.32 7.42
N ALA A 277 -8.24 16.68 7.04
CA ALA A 277 -8.44 17.51 5.85
C ALA A 277 -7.74 18.86 5.98
N HIS A 278 -7.85 19.49 7.15
CA HIS A 278 -7.21 20.78 7.43
C HIS A 278 -5.68 20.72 7.43
N VAL A 279 -5.08 19.65 7.95
CA VAL A 279 -3.61 19.58 8.12
C VAL A 279 -2.87 19.41 6.80
N ILE A 280 -3.52 18.82 5.79
CA ILE A 280 -2.96 18.69 4.44
C ILE A 280 -2.61 20.07 3.88
N ASP A 281 -3.54 21.03 3.98
CA ASP A 281 -3.31 22.39 3.48
C ASP A 281 -2.29 23.16 4.32
N VAL A 282 -2.28 22.93 5.64
CA VAL A 282 -1.43 23.67 6.59
C VAL A 282 0.03 23.21 6.54
N LEU A 283 0.28 21.92 6.34
CA LEU A 283 1.62 21.33 6.47
C LEU A 283 2.26 20.88 5.14
N LYS A 284 1.61 21.11 3.99
CA LYS A 284 2.12 20.70 2.67
C LYS A 284 3.55 21.14 2.35
N ASP A 285 3.98 22.29 2.87
CA ASP A 285 5.28 22.89 2.55
C ASP A 285 6.30 22.71 3.70
N VAL A 286 5.99 21.90 4.72
CA VAL A 286 6.86 21.69 5.87
C VAL A 286 7.85 20.55 5.60
N PRO A 287 9.17 20.80 5.63
CA PRO A 287 10.17 19.77 5.44
C PRO A 287 10.12 18.69 6.52
N GLY A 288 10.39 17.43 6.14
CA GLY A 288 10.33 16.28 7.06
C GLY A 288 8.91 15.77 7.32
N ILE A 289 7.91 16.30 6.61
CA ILE A 289 6.53 15.81 6.59
C ILE A 289 6.22 15.27 5.19
N SER A 290 5.70 14.04 5.12
CA SER A 290 5.30 13.43 3.86
C SER A 290 3.78 13.23 3.77
N PHE A 291 3.24 13.34 2.55
CA PHE A 291 1.85 13.03 2.24
C PHE A 291 1.81 12.00 1.11
N THR A 292 1.21 10.85 1.36
CA THR A 292 0.94 9.83 0.35
C THR A 292 -0.55 9.63 0.18
N HIS A 293 -1.04 9.93 -1.02
CA HIS A 293 -2.44 9.78 -1.39
C HIS A 293 -2.66 8.45 -2.12
N PHE A 294 -3.34 7.53 -1.45
CA PHE A 294 -3.80 6.27 -2.02
C PHE A 294 -5.06 6.48 -2.85
N GLN A 295 -5.12 5.76 -3.96
CA GLN A 295 -6.23 5.76 -4.91
C GLN A 295 -7.00 4.43 -4.83
N PRO A 296 -8.25 4.38 -5.33
CA PRO A 296 -9.00 3.12 -5.40
C PRO A 296 -8.26 1.99 -6.13
N LYS A 297 -7.44 2.33 -7.13
CA LYS A 297 -6.59 1.35 -7.84
C LYS A 297 -5.51 0.70 -6.97
N ASP A 298 -5.15 1.30 -5.84
CA ASP A 298 -4.16 0.75 -4.89
C ASP A 298 -4.78 -0.28 -3.94
N VAL A 299 -6.09 -0.53 -4.05
CA VAL A 299 -6.83 -1.48 -3.23
C VAL A 299 -6.46 -2.91 -3.65
N VAL A 300 -5.77 -3.61 -2.76
CA VAL A 300 -5.41 -5.03 -2.97
C VAL A 300 -6.46 -5.88 -2.26
N ARG A 301 -7.48 -6.33 -3.01
CA ARG A 301 -8.51 -7.24 -2.51
C ARG A 301 -8.46 -8.56 -3.25
N HIS A 302 -9.02 -9.59 -2.63
CA HIS A 302 -9.23 -10.86 -3.30
C HIS A 302 -10.12 -10.65 -4.55
N PRO A 303 -9.84 -11.27 -5.72
CA PRO A 303 -10.59 -11.04 -6.96
C PRO A 303 -12.10 -11.28 -6.85
N LEU A 304 -12.53 -12.18 -5.95
CA LEU A 304 -13.96 -12.37 -5.64
C LEU A 304 -14.57 -11.16 -4.93
N VAL A 305 -13.87 -10.57 -3.95
CA VAL A 305 -14.36 -9.41 -3.21
C VAL A 305 -14.48 -8.21 -4.14
N GLN A 306 -13.52 -8.02 -5.05
CA GLN A 306 -13.60 -6.98 -6.08
C GLN A 306 -14.85 -7.16 -6.96
N ARG A 307 -15.09 -8.38 -7.48
CA ARG A 307 -16.31 -8.68 -8.26
C ARG A 307 -17.61 -8.43 -7.50
N ILE A 308 -17.63 -8.65 -6.18
CA ILE A 308 -18.78 -8.34 -5.31
C ILE A 308 -18.98 -6.82 -5.23
N VAL A 309 -17.92 -6.05 -4.96
CA VAL A 309 -18.00 -4.58 -4.88
C VAL A 309 -18.51 -4.00 -6.20
N GLU A 310 -17.93 -4.42 -7.33
CA GLU A 310 -18.37 -3.98 -8.65
C GLU A 310 -19.82 -4.37 -8.96
N ALA A 311 -20.33 -5.48 -8.40
CA ALA A 311 -21.72 -5.88 -8.55
C ALA A 311 -22.69 -4.96 -7.79
N TYR A 312 -22.32 -4.51 -6.59
CA TYR A 312 -23.09 -3.52 -5.84
C TYR A 312 -23.03 -2.14 -6.49
N GLU A 313 -21.85 -1.68 -6.91
CA GLU A 313 -21.69 -0.41 -7.62
C GLU A 313 -22.54 -0.37 -8.90
N ARG A 314 -22.58 -1.47 -9.67
CA ARG A 314 -23.48 -1.59 -10.84
C ARG A 314 -24.96 -1.59 -10.49
N PHE A 315 -25.34 -2.07 -9.30
CA PHE A 315 -26.73 -2.05 -8.84
C PHE A 315 -27.13 -0.64 -8.41
N GLU A 316 -26.29 0.04 -7.63
CA GLU A 316 -26.53 1.41 -7.17
C GLU A 316 -26.46 2.45 -8.30
N ALA A 317 -25.66 2.19 -9.35
CA ALA A 317 -25.60 3.04 -10.53
C ALA A 317 -26.80 2.89 -11.49
N ARG A 318 -27.71 1.93 -11.24
CA ARG A 318 -28.97 1.87 -12.01
C ARG A 318 -29.84 3.04 -11.59
N PRO A 319 -30.35 3.84 -12.55
CA PRO A 319 -31.39 4.81 -12.23
C PRO A 319 -32.54 4.06 -11.57
N GLU A 320 -33.10 4.59 -10.48
CA GLU A 320 -34.42 4.18 -10.03
C GLU A 320 -35.39 4.39 -11.21
N GLU A 321 -35.66 3.35 -12.00
CA GLU A 321 -36.80 3.34 -12.89
C GLU A 321 -38.03 3.49 -12.01
N GLY A 322 -38.61 4.69 -12.09
CA GLY A 322 -39.57 5.18 -11.14
C GLY A 322 -40.68 4.15 -10.90
N ASN A 323 -40.91 3.88 -9.62
CA ASN A 323 -42.19 3.36 -9.17
C ASN A 323 -43.24 4.48 -9.34
N ARG A 324 -43.56 4.80 -10.59
CA ARG A 324 -44.81 5.41 -11.04
C ARG A 324 -45.58 4.32 -11.75
N ASN A 325 -46.48 3.65 -11.02
CA ASN A 325 -47.85 3.31 -11.45
C ASN A 325 -48.39 2.15 -10.60
N ALA A 326 -49.09 2.47 -9.52
CA ALA A 326 -50.49 2.13 -9.28
C ALA A 326 -50.92 2.66 -7.90
#